data_AF-A0AB34GNP6-F1
#
_entry.id   AF-A0AB34GNP6-F1
#
_cell.length_a   1.000
_cell.length_b   1.000
_cell.length_c   1.000
_cell.angle_alpha   90.00
_cell.angle_beta   90.00
_cell.angle_gamma   90.00
#
_symmetry.space_group_name_H-M   'P 1'
#
loop_
_entity.id
_entity.type
_entity.pdbx_description
1 polymer ?
#
loop_
_entity_poly.entity_id
_entity_poly.type
_entity_poly.pdbx_seq_one_letter_code
_entity_poly.pdbx_strand_id
1 'polypeptide(L)'
;MALEGLGHFFRKLTEKKQEGAKPLLKMKTQRSGCALFQDGQKPSQDEWNKTQDTMEAAILTEKKLNQALLDLLALGSACADPQLCDFLESHLLDEEVKLIKKMGNHLTNFRWLSGPQAGLCKYLTVQRLTVKND
;
A
#
# COMPACT_ATOMS: atom_id res chain seq x y z
N MET A 1 11.44 4.18 19.97
CA MET A 1 10.51 3.02 19.94
C MET A 1 9.32 3.18 19.00
N ALA A 2 8.68 4.36 18.83
CA ALA A 2 7.57 4.51 17.87
C ALA A 2 7.98 4.44 16.38
N LEU A 3 9.20 4.90 16.03
CA LEU A 3 9.71 4.85 14.65
C LEU A 3 10.05 3.44 14.16
N GLU A 4 10.41 2.52 15.05
CA GLU A 4 10.86 1.17 14.67
C GLU A 4 9.70 0.30 14.14
N GLY A 5 8.53 0.39 14.78
CA GLY A 5 7.31 -0.25 14.30
C GLY A 5 6.81 0.30 12.96
N LEU A 6 6.98 1.62 12.73
CA LEU A 6 6.61 2.27 11.47
C LEU A 6 7.57 1.87 10.33
N GLY A 7 8.88 1.84 10.60
CA GLY A 7 9.88 1.38 9.64
C GLY A 7 9.65 -0.08 9.22
N HIS A 8 9.36 -0.95 10.18
CA HIS A 8 9.00 -2.34 9.88
C HIS A 8 7.70 -2.45 9.04
N PHE A 9 6.68 -1.65 9.34
CA PHE A 9 5.44 -1.61 8.56
C PHE A 9 5.70 -1.22 7.10
N PHE A 10 6.42 -0.13 6.86
CA PHE A 10 6.74 0.32 5.50
C PHE A 10 7.65 -0.65 4.75
N ARG A 11 8.58 -1.33 5.44
CA ARG A 11 9.39 -2.39 4.83
C ARG A 11 8.51 -3.54 4.32
N LYS A 12 7.61 -4.05 5.17
CA LYS A 12 6.64 -5.09 4.77
C LYS A 12 5.71 -4.61 3.64
N LEU A 13 5.35 -3.33 3.64
CA LEU A 13 4.55 -2.74 2.57
C LEU A 13 5.31 -2.79 1.23
N THR A 14 6.58 -2.38 1.21
CA THR A 14 7.43 -2.44 0.03
C THR A 14 7.58 -3.87 -0.50
N GLU A 15 7.80 -4.85 0.39
CA GLU A 15 7.87 -6.27 0.02
C GLU A 15 6.58 -6.73 -0.67
N LYS A 16 5.41 -6.41 -0.10
CA LYS A 16 4.11 -6.69 -0.72
C LYS A 16 3.93 -6.04 -2.09
N LYS A 17 4.39 -4.80 -2.26
CA LYS A 17 4.34 -4.13 -3.59
C LYS A 17 5.21 -4.84 -4.62
N GLN A 18 6.39 -5.28 -4.22
CA GLN A 18 7.26 -6.08 -5.09
C GLN A 18 6.63 -7.44 -5.43
N GLU A 19 5.97 -8.09 -4.47
CA GLU A 19 5.24 -9.34 -4.69
C GLU A 19 4.07 -9.15 -5.67
N GLY A 20 3.31 -8.06 -5.58
CA GLY A 20 2.24 -7.73 -6.53
C GLY A 20 2.76 -7.40 -7.94
N ALA A 21 3.93 -6.77 -8.05
CA ALA A 21 4.53 -6.39 -9.34
C ALA A 21 5.09 -7.59 -10.13
N LYS A 22 5.57 -8.63 -9.45
CA LYS A 22 6.19 -9.81 -10.10
C LYS A 22 5.22 -10.57 -11.03
N PRO A 23 3.99 -10.94 -10.61
CA PRO A 23 3.03 -11.60 -11.48
C PRO A 23 2.56 -10.71 -12.64
N LEU A 24 2.41 -9.40 -12.42
CA LEU A 24 2.11 -8.44 -13.49
C LEU A 24 3.18 -8.45 -14.58
N LEU A 25 4.45 -8.42 -14.18
CA LEU A 25 5.58 -8.48 -15.10
C LEU A 25 5.60 -9.81 -15.88
N LYS A 26 5.36 -10.93 -15.19
CA LYS A 26 5.27 -12.26 -15.80
C LYS A 26 4.14 -12.37 -16.81
N MET A 27 2.97 -11.81 -16.51
CA MET A 27 1.84 -11.77 -17.43
C MET A 27 2.18 -10.96 -18.69
N LYS A 28 2.85 -9.81 -18.53
CA LYS A 28 3.28 -8.97 -19.65
C LYS A 28 4.27 -9.70 -20.58
N THR A 29 5.25 -10.41 -20.02
CA THR A 29 6.22 -11.18 -20.82
C THR A 29 5.61 -12.42 -21.48
N GLN A 30 4.65 -13.08 -20.84
CA GLN A 30 3.91 -14.21 -21.43
C GLN A 30 3.07 -13.81 -22.65
N ARG A 31 2.48 -12.61 -22.64
CA ARG A 31 1.67 -12.08 -23.74
C ARG A 31 2.50 -11.41 -24.85
N SER A 32 3.77 -11.81 -24.97
CA SER A 32 4.74 -11.30 -25.96
C SER A 32 5.05 -9.79 -25.86
N GLY A 33 4.68 -9.15 -24.74
CA GLY A 33 5.00 -7.74 -24.49
C GLY A 33 6.42 -7.57 -23.97
N CYS A 34 7.17 -6.62 -24.54
CA CYS A 34 8.44 -6.20 -23.95
C CYS A 34 8.16 -5.40 -22.67
N ALA A 35 8.71 -5.84 -21.54
CA ALA A 35 8.65 -5.09 -20.30
C ALA A 35 9.64 -3.92 -20.37
N LEU A 36 9.13 -2.74 -20.71
CA LEU A 36 9.89 -1.50 -20.59
C LEU A 36 9.85 -1.05 -19.14
N PHE A 37 11.04 -0.95 -18.53
CA PHE A 37 11.21 -0.32 -17.23
C PHE A 37 11.48 1.17 -17.46
N GLN A 38 10.70 2.02 -16.80
CA GLN A 38 11.01 3.44 -16.69
C GLN A 38 11.81 3.66 -15.41
N ASP A 39 12.62 4.72 -15.38
CA ASP A 39 13.33 5.10 -14.16
C ASP A 39 12.33 5.33 -13.01
N GLY A 40 12.65 4.75 -11.86
CA GLY A 40 11.85 4.92 -10.65
C GLY A 40 11.89 6.38 -10.23
N GLN A 41 10.73 7.05 -10.21
CA GLN A 41 10.66 8.42 -9.71
C GLN A 41 11.01 8.46 -8.23
N LYS A 42 11.81 9.47 -7.85
CA LYS A 42 12.09 9.76 -6.45
C LYS A 42 10.76 10.01 -5.72
N PRO A 43 10.62 9.54 -4.46
CA PRO A 43 9.48 9.94 -3.63
C PRO A 43 9.32 11.46 -3.60
N SER A 44 8.09 11.95 -3.46
CA SER A 44 7.78 13.38 -3.48
C SER A 44 8.41 14.17 -2.31
N GLN A 45 8.86 13.48 -1.26
CA GLN A 45 9.50 14.07 -0.09
C GLN A 45 10.64 13.18 0.40
N ASP A 46 11.75 13.82 0.77
CA ASP A 46 12.95 13.18 1.31
C ASP A 46 12.89 12.98 2.83
N GLU A 47 12.13 13.83 3.53
CA GLU A 47 11.97 13.78 4.98
C GLU A 47 10.52 13.56 5.40
N TRP A 48 10.32 12.62 6.31
CA TRP A 48 9.03 12.22 6.85
C TRP A 48 9.02 12.41 8.36
N ASN A 49 8.93 13.66 8.80
CA ASN A 49 9.15 14.06 10.19
C ASN A 49 7.98 13.76 11.14
N LYS A 50 6.76 13.55 10.60
CA LYS A 50 5.57 13.23 11.38
C LYS A 50 4.94 11.93 10.90
N THR A 51 4.78 10.96 11.80
CA THR A 51 4.17 9.65 11.52
C THR A 51 2.78 9.74 10.91
N GLN A 52 1.98 10.75 11.31
CA GLN A 52 0.65 10.97 10.74
C GLN A 52 0.74 11.37 9.25
N ASP A 53 1.55 12.39 8.95
CA ASP A 53 1.76 12.88 7.58
C ASP A 53 2.31 11.78 6.67
N THR A 54 3.25 10.96 7.16
CA THR A 54 3.78 9.79 6.43
C THR A 54 2.67 8.79 6.09
N MET A 55 1.80 8.50 7.05
CA MET A 55 0.72 7.54 6.87
C MET A 55 -0.37 8.06 5.92
N GLU A 56 -0.70 9.36 6.01
CA GLU A 56 -1.63 10.02 5.09
C GLU A 56 -1.09 10.02 3.65
N ALA A 57 0.18 10.35 3.45
CA ALA A 57 0.84 10.31 2.15
C ALA A 57 0.90 8.89 1.56
N ALA A 58 1.16 7.89 2.40
CA ALA A 58 1.15 6.49 1.98
C ALA A 58 -0.26 6.05 1.56
N ILE A 59 -1.30 6.36 2.35
CA ILE A 59 -2.70 6.08 1.97
C ILE A 59 -3.07 6.75 0.65
N LEU A 60 -2.64 8.00 0.43
CA LEU A 60 -2.89 8.69 -0.83
C LEU A 60 -2.23 7.97 -2.01
N THR A 61 -1.00 7.49 -1.82
CA THR A 61 -0.29 6.69 -2.83
C THR A 61 -1.05 5.41 -3.14
N GLU A 62 -1.54 4.69 -2.13
CA GLU A 62 -2.31 3.46 -2.35
C GLU A 62 -3.64 3.71 -3.05
N LYS A 63 -4.34 4.81 -2.71
CA LYS A 63 -5.56 5.19 -3.43
C LYS A 63 -5.30 5.48 -4.91
N LYS A 64 -4.19 6.15 -5.24
CA LYS A 64 -3.79 6.40 -6.62
C LYS A 64 -3.47 5.11 -7.36
N LEU A 65 -2.77 4.19 -6.70
CA LEU A 65 -2.49 2.86 -7.26
C LEU A 65 -3.79 2.08 -7.52
N ASN A 66 -4.71 2.07 -6.56
CA ASN A 66 -6.00 1.41 -6.72
C ASN A 66 -6.82 2.01 -7.88
N GLN A 67 -6.79 3.34 -8.05
CA GLN A 67 -7.43 3.98 -9.20
C GLN A 67 -6.79 3.52 -10.52
N ALA A 68 -5.46 3.49 -10.60
CA ALA A 68 -4.77 3.02 -11.81
C ALA A 68 -5.10 1.55 -12.14
N LEU A 69 -5.30 0.69 -11.13
CA LEU A 69 -5.74 -0.69 -11.33
C LEU A 69 -7.18 -0.77 -11.86
N LEU A 70 -8.09 0.08 -11.36
CA LEU A 70 -9.46 0.16 -11.87
C LEU A 70 -9.51 0.68 -13.31
N ASP A 71 -8.69 1.67 -13.64
CA ASP A 71 -8.58 2.19 -15.01
C ASP A 71 -8.04 1.09 -15.96
N LEU A 72 -7.07 0.30 -15.50
CA LEU A 72 -6.56 -0.86 -16.25
C LEU A 72 -7.60 -1.97 -16.41
N LEU A 73 -8.43 -2.21 -15.39
CA LEU A 73 -9.55 -3.15 -15.46
C LEU A 73 -10.60 -2.70 -16.49
N ALA A 74 -10.94 -1.41 -16.50
CA ALA A 74 -11.84 -0.83 -17.48
C ALA A 74 -11.29 -0.99 -18.91
N LEU A 75 -9.99 -0.77 -19.10
CA LEU A 75 -9.31 -1.02 -20.38
C LEU A 75 -9.36 -2.50 -20.78
N GLY A 76 -9.04 -3.41 -19.85
CA GLY A 76 -9.13 -4.85 -20.10
C GLY A 76 -10.52 -5.30 -20.51
N SER A 77 -11.55 -4.75 -19.86
CA SER A 77 -12.96 -4.99 -20.20
C SER A 77 -13.30 -4.47 -21.59
N ALA A 78 -12.87 -3.24 -21.94
CA ALA A 78 -13.09 -2.64 -23.25
C ALA A 78 -12.37 -3.41 -24.38
N CYS A 79 -11.21 -3.99 -24.09
CA CYS A 79 -10.46 -4.85 -25.02
C CYS A 79 -10.94 -6.31 -25.05
N ALA A 80 -11.99 -6.66 -24.29
CA ALA A 80 -12.47 -8.03 -24.13
C ALA A 80 -11.36 -9.03 -23.72
N ASP A 81 -10.52 -8.63 -22.76
CA ASP A 81 -9.46 -9.46 -22.19
C ASP A 81 -9.88 -9.99 -20.80
N PRO A 82 -10.64 -11.10 -20.73
CA PRO A 82 -11.13 -11.64 -19.46
C PRO A 82 -9.99 -12.11 -18.56
N GLN A 83 -8.89 -12.62 -19.13
CA GLN A 83 -7.75 -13.07 -18.33
C GLN A 83 -7.04 -11.90 -17.64
N LEU A 84 -6.98 -10.71 -18.26
CA LEU A 84 -6.47 -9.51 -17.59
C LEU A 84 -7.39 -9.10 -16.44
N CYS A 85 -8.70 -9.07 -16.69
CA CYS A 85 -9.69 -8.65 -15.71
C CYS A 85 -9.66 -9.56 -14.47
N ASP A 86 -9.75 -10.87 -14.68
CA ASP A 86 -9.67 -11.88 -13.62
C ASP A 86 -8.39 -11.74 -12.80
N PHE A 87 -7.25 -11.51 -13.47
CA PHE A 87 -5.97 -11.34 -12.79
C PHE A 87 -5.96 -10.09 -11.88
N LEU A 88 -6.46 -8.95 -12.36
CA LEU A 88 -6.48 -7.71 -11.58
C LEU A 88 -7.40 -7.81 -10.36
N GLU A 89 -8.58 -8.42 -10.54
CA GLU A 89 -9.57 -8.61 -9.47
C GLU A 89 -9.09 -9.58 -8.40
N SER A 90 -8.54 -10.73 -8.82
CA SER A 90 -8.15 -11.81 -7.90
C SER A 90 -6.87 -11.53 -7.12
N HIS A 91 -5.90 -10.81 -7.72
CA HIS A 91 -4.57 -10.68 -7.13
C HIS A 91 -4.23 -9.29 -6.61
N LEU A 92 -4.84 -8.23 -7.13
CA LEU A 92 -4.41 -6.86 -6.82
C LEU A 92 -5.50 -6.02 -6.16
N LEU A 93 -6.70 -5.96 -6.73
CA LEU A 93 -7.76 -5.05 -6.25
C LEU A 93 -8.22 -5.38 -4.82
N ASP A 94 -8.44 -6.66 -4.50
CA ASP A 94 -8.86 -7.06 -3.15
C ASP A 94 -7.77 -6.76 -2.11
N GLU A 95 -6.50 -7.00 -2.45
CA GLU A 95 -5.37 -6.71 -1.57
C GLU A 95 -5.16 -5.20 -1.36
N GLU A 96 -5.32 -4.37 -2.39
CA GLU A 96 -5.28 -2.90 -2.25
C GLU A 96 -6.38 -2.38 -1.33
N VAL A 97 -7.63 -2.85 -1.50
CA VAL A 97 -8.75 -2.42 -0.66
C VAL A 97 -8.52 -2.81 0.80
N LYS A 98 -8.05 -4.04 1.06
CA LYS A 98 -7.68 -4.50 2.41
C LYS A 98 -6.57 -3.65 3.01
N LEU A 99 -5.54 -3.32 2.22
CA LEU A 99 -4.41 -2.52 2.66
C LEU A 99 -4.83 -1.09 3.00
N ILE A 100 -5.56 -0.41 2.12
CA ILE A 100 -6.07 0.96 2.34
C ILE A 100 -6.93 0.99 3.62
N LYS A 101 -7.79 0.00 3.82
CA LYS A 101 -8.61 -0.13 5.04
C LYS A 101 -7.74 -0.31 6.29
N LYS A 102 -6.74 -1.19 6.24
CA LYS A 102 -5.79 -1.41 7.35
C LYS A 102 -5.06 -0.13 7.70
N MET A 103 -4.57 0.60 6.70
CA MET A 103 -3.87 1.87 6.91
C MET A 103 -4.79 2.96 7.46
N GLY A 104 -6.03 3.06 6.96
CA GLY A 104 -7.05 3.98 7.48
C GLY A 104 -7.40 3.72 8.95
N ASN A 105 -7.49 2.45 9.36
CA ASN A 105 -7.69 2.07 10.76
C ASN A 105 -6.51 2.50 11.65
N HIS A 106 -5.27 2.29 11.18
CA HIS A 106 -4.08 2.76 11.89
C HIS A 106 -4.06 4.29 12.02
N LEU A 107 -4.38 5.02 10.96
CA LEU A 107 -4.45 6.49 10.98
C LEU A 107 -5.51 7.00 11.98
N THR A 108 -6.70 6.38 11.97
CA THR A 108 -7.78 6.72 12.91
C THR A 108 -7.33 6.51 14.35
N ASN A 109 -6.65 5.40 14.63
CA ASN A 109 -6.05 5.15 15.95
C ASN A 109 -5.02 6.23 16.29
N PHE A 110 -4.09 6.59 15.40
CA PHE A 110 -3.11 7.65 15.66
C PHE A 110 -3.75 9.01 15.97
N ARG A 111 -4.84 9.37 15.27
CA ARG A 111 -5.56 10.63 15.48
C ARG A 111 -6.26 10.65 16.85
N TRP A 112 -6.87 9.54 17.25
CA TRP A 112 -7.42 9.36 18.60
C TRP A 112 -6.34 9.47 19.68
N LEU A 113 -5.18 8.85 19.45
CA LEU A 113 -4.03 8.85 20.35
C LEU A 113 -3.30 10.20 20.43
N SER A 114 -3.62 11.16 19.57
CA SER A 114 -3.02 12.50 19.57
C SER A 114 -3.96 13.58 20.10
N GLY A 115 -5.19 13.20 20.51
CA GLY A 115 -6.12 14.08 21.20
C GLY A 115 -5.75 14.34 22.67
N PRO A 116 -6.50 15.19 23.40
CA PRO A 116 -6.14 15.67 24.75
C PRO A 116 -5.93 14.61 25.83
N GLN A 117 -6.29 13.34 25.58
CA GLN A 117 -6.31 12.24 26.56
C GLN A 117 -5.17 11.20 26.35
N ALA A 118 -4.06 11.61 25.73
CA ALA A 118 -3.08 10.75 25.05
C ALA A 118 -1.93 10.12 25.88
N GLY A 119 -1.84 10.35 27.19
CA GLY A 119 -0.62 10.03 27.96
C GLY A 119 -0.25 8.54 28.01
N LEU A 120 -1.23 7.66 28.23
CA LEU A 120 -1.02 6.21 28.43
C LEU A 120 -1.14 5.39 27.14
N CYS A 121 -1.83 5.92 26.13
CA CYS A 121 -2.29 5.13 24.99
C CYS A 121 -1.24 5.05 23.86
N LYS A 122 -0.28 5.98 23.82
CA LYS A 122 0.85 5.97 22.86
C LYS A 122 1.80 4.78 23.07
N TYR A 123 2.05 4.38 24.32
CA TYR A 123 2.97 3.28 24.63
C TYR A 123 2.41 1.91 24.24
N LEU A 124 1.12 1.67 24.54
CA LEU A 124 0.43 0.40 24.28
C LEU A 124 0.24 0.11 22.78
N THR A 125 0.16 1.15 21.93
CA THR A 125 -0.12 0.97 20.50
C THR A 125 1.15 0.70 19.68
N VAL A 126 2.28 1.33 20.05
CA VAL A 126 3.60 0.94 19.51
C VAL A 126 3.87 -0.52 19.81
N GLN A 127 3.54 -0.98 21.02
CA GLN A 127 3.70 -2.37 21.44
C GLN A 127 2.73 -3.34 20.72
N ARG A 128 1.49 -2.92 20.43
CA ARG A 128 0.55 -3.75 19.66
C ARG A 128 0.88 -3.85 18.18
N LEU A 129 1.56 -2.86 17.59
CA LEU A 129 2.09 -2.92 16.24
C LEU A 129 3.29 -3.86 16.13
N THR A 130 4.06 -4.03 17.22
CA THR A 130 5.17 -5.00 17.30
C THR A 130 4.73 -6.42 17.69
N VAL A 131 3.69 -6.60 18.51
CA VAL A 131 3.35 -7.92 19.11
C VAL A 131 2.30 -8.74 18.32
N LYS A 132 1.53 -8.16 17.40
CA LYS A 132 0.43 -8.89 16.71
C LYS A 132 0.80 -9.57 15.38
N ASN A 133 2.08 -9.79 15.09
CA ASN A 133 2.51 -10.45 13.84
C ASN A 133 3.33 -11.74 14.07
N ASP A 134 3.05 -12.46 15.16
CA ASP A 134 3.37 -13.89 15.27
C ASP A 134 2.12 -14.72 14.92
#